data_AF-G0UM55-F1
#
_entry.id   AF-G0UM55-F1
#
_cell.length_a   1.000
_cell.length_b   1.000
_cell.length_c   1.000
_cell.angle_alpha   90.00
_cell.angle_beta   90.00
_cell.angle_gamma   90.00
#
_symmetry.space_group_name_H-M   'P 1'
#
loop_
_entity.id
_entity.type
_entity.pdbx_description
1 polymer ?
#
loop_
_entity_poly.entity_id
_entity_poly.type
_entity_poly.pdbx_seq_one_letter_code
_entity_poly.pdbx_strand_id
1 'polypeptide(L)'
;MMRQSFVLLGGFTMKYKKGTGLWDEDHVNDYKTNRYLSARATMRWYYEMERHQTRNSLNARRATQSYNNNNGLHHSGRGAFERELERRGIQVEKYPLTTTTGVSRVAELVLLRRLELEKRAEGALAKQRDELRAKHPTPTAWYDESHGPLNPLFLRVMQPHYEVDITNLPDTPLVRAVEELPEKEGEEIAT
;
A
#
# COMPACT_ATOMS: atom_id res chain seq x y z
N MET A 1 16.02 -48.30 -31.52
CA MET A 1 16.32 -47.52 -30.30
C MET A 1 15.03 -46.91 -29.78
N MET A 2 14.40 -47.51 -28.75
CA MET A 2 13.24 -46.91 -28.06
C MET A 2 13.73 -45.71 -27.25
N ARG A 3 13.18 -44.51 -27.52
CA ARG A 3 13.38 -43.35 -26.67
C ARG A 3 12.76 -43.66 -25.30
N GLN A 4 13.59 -43.74 -24.27
CA GLN A 4 13.13 -43.78 -22.89
C GLN A 4 12.36 -42.48 -22.62
N SER A 5 11.04 -42.59 -22.54
CA SER A 5 10.16 -41.55 -22.04
C SER A 5 10.46 -41.36 -20.55
N PHE A 6 11.14 -40.27 -20.20
CA PHE A 6 11.29 -39.84 -18.81
C PHE A 6 9.89 -39.75 -18.19
N VAL A 7 9.65 -40.55 -17.16
CA VAL A 7 8.45 -40.47 -16.34
C VAL A 7 8.42 -39.06 -15.74
N LEU A 8 7.38 -38.30 -16.05
CA LEU A 8 7.16 -36.98 -15.46
C LEU A 8 7.05 -37.14 -13.94
N LEU A 9 8.10 -36.74 -13.21
CA LEU A 9 8.14 -36.60 -11.74
C LEU A 9 7.21 -35.45 -11.29
N GLY A 10 5.93 -35.53 -11.64
CA GLY A 10 4.89 -34.60 -11.20
C GLY A 10 4.07 -35.24 -10.09
N GLY A 11 3.92 -34.53 -8.96
CA GLY A 11 3.06 -34.93 -7.85
C GLY A 11 2.00 -33.87 -7.53
N PHE A 12 1.20 -34.12 -6.49
CA PHE A 12 0.28 -33.12 -5.95
C PHE A 12 1.06 -31.90 -5.46
N THR A 13 0.72 -30.74 -6.01
CA THR A 13 1.15 -29.43 -5.53
C THR A 13 -0.08 -28.53 -5.54
N MET A 14 -0.20 -27.63 -4.56
CA MET A 14 -1.40 -26.82 -4.35
C MET A 14 -1.51 -25.69 -5.38
N LYS A 15 -1.67 -26.01 -6.67
CA LYS A 15 -1.79 -25.05 -7.76
C LYS A 15 -2.90 -24.03 -7.53
N TYR A 16 -3.98 -24.45 -6.88
CA TYR A 16 -5.12 -23.58 -6.55
C TYR A 16 -4.81 -22.52 -5.49
N LYS A 17 -3.72 -22.66 -4.70
CA LYS A 17 -3.21 -21.60 -3.81
C LYS A 17 -2.08 -20.79 -4.43
N LYS A 18 -1.53 -21.23 -5.56
CA LYS A 18 -0.42 -20.53 -6.21
C LYS A 18 -0.96 -19.31 -6.94
N GLY A 19 -0.44 -18.12 -6.62
CA GLY A 19 -0.90 -16.85 -7.21
C GLY A 19 -2.23 -16.34 -6.65
N THR A 20 -2.66 -16.82 -5.47
CA THR A 20 -3.82 -16.27 -4.74
C THR A 20 -3.44 -15.28 -3.64
N GLY A 21 -2.15 -15.05 -3.44
CA GLY A 21 -1.65 -14.05 -2.49
C GLY A 21 -1.90 -12.62 -2.98
N LEU A 22 -1.60 -11.65 -2.13
CA LEU A 22 -1.70 -10.24 -2.51
C LEU A 22 -0.53 -9.83 -3.40
N TRP A 23 0.63 -10.49 -3.22
CA TRP A 23 1.89 -10.16 -3.89
C TRP A 23 2.53 -11.39 -4.55
N ASP A 24 3.57 -11.17 -5.37
CA ASP A 24 4.21 -12.21 -6.19
C ASP A 24 5.06 -13.19 -5.36
N GLU A 25 5.55 -12.77 -4.19
CA GLU A 25 6.32 -13.58 -3.25
C GLU A 25 5.45 -14.58 -2.45
N ASP A 26 4.15 -14.37 -2.39
CA ASP A 26 3.24 -15.18 -1.60
C ASP A 26 3.05 -16.58 -2.20
N HIS A 27 2.97 -17.60 -1.34
CA HIS A 27 2.78 -18.99 -1.73
C HIS A 27 3.85 -19.53 -2.71
N VAL A 28 5.05 -18.94 -2.68
CA VAL A 28 6.25 -19.47 -3.33
C VAL A 28 7.08 -20.23 -2.29
N ASN A 29 7.56 -21.41 -2.64
CA ASN A 29 8.46 -22.17 -1.78
C ASN A 29 9.90 -21.63 -1.91
N ASP A 30 10.16 -20.45 -1.34
CA ASP A 30 11.49 -19.85 -1.26
C ASP A 30 12.23 -20.27 0.02
N TYR A 31 13.08 -21.28 -0.11
CA TYR A 31 13.90 -21.82 0.98
C TYR A 31 15.40 -21.50 0.80
N LYS A 32 15.75 -20.59 -0.11
CA LYS A 32 17.16 -20.30 -0.48
C LYS A 32 17.58 -18.87 -0.16
N THR A 33 16.83 -18.21 0.73
CA THR A 33 17.12 -16.84 1.16
C THR A 33 18.04 -16.77 2.38
N ASN A 34 18.52 -15.58 2.71
CA ASN A 34 19.33 -15.27 3.89
C ASN A 34 18.58 -14.31 4.83
N ARG A 35 18.92 -14.31 6.12
CA ARG A 35 18.31 -13.40 7.12
C ARG A 35 18.55 -11.92 6.82
N TYR A 36 19.72 -11.58 6.30
CA TYR A 36 20.08 -10.23 5.87
C TYR A 36 20.34 -10.22 4.37
N LEU A 37 19.66 -9.31 3.67
CA LEU A 37 19.83 -9.09 2.25
C LEU A 37 20.37 -7.68 2.04
N SER A 38 21.51 -7.57 1.36
CA SER A 38 22.02 -6.28 0.89
C SER A 38 21.10 -5.71 -0.19
N ALA A 39 21.22 -4.42 -0.52
CA ALA A 39 20.39 -3.79 -1.54
C ALA A 39 20.33 -4.57 -2.87
N ARG A 40 21.48 -5.09 -3.33
CA ARG A 40 21.56 -5.90 -4.56
C ARG A 40 20.86 -7.26 -4.40
N ALA A 41 20.99 -7.88 -3.23
CA ALA A 41 20.34 -9.16 -2.96
C ALA A 41 18.82 -8.99 -2.88
N THR A 42 18.33 -7.94 -2.22
CA THR A 42 16.90 -7.61 -2.14
C THR A 42 16.32 -7.29 -3.51
N MET A 43 16.98 -6.45 -4.32
CA MET A 43 16.54 -6.18 -5.71
C MET A 43 16.45 -7.46 -6.54
N ARG A 44 17.46 -8.34 -6.40
CA ARG A 44 17.47 -9.62 -7.10
C ARG A 44 16.33 -10.53 -6.63
N TRP A 45 16.02 -10.53 -5.33
CA TRP A 45 14.91 -11.31 -4.78
C TRP A 45 13.55 -10.86 -5.36
N TYR A 46 13.28 -9.54 -5.39
CA TYR A 46 12.08 -9.00 -6.06
C TYR A 46 12.01 -9.40 -7.54
N TYR A 47 13.12 -9.25 -8.26
CA TYR A 47 13.21 -9.67 -9.66
C TYR A 47 12.93 -11.17 -9.83
N GLU A 48 13.46 -12.02 -8.94
CA GLU A 48 13.26 -13.47 -9.01
C GLU A 48 11.79 -13.85 -8.76
N MET A 49 11.08 -13.16 -7.86
CA MET A 49 9.64 -13.36 -7.62
C MET A 49 8.79 -12.95 -8.83
N GLU A 50 8.98 -11.72 -9.34
CA GLU A 50 8.28 -11.22 -10.52
C GLU A 50 8.54 -12.11 -11.74
N ARG A 51 9.81 -12.49 -11.96
CA ARG A 51 10.22 -13.36 -13.07
C ARG A 51 9.59 -14.74 -12.93
N HIS A 52 9.53 -15.31 -11.73
CA HIS A 52 8.93 -16.62 -11.49
C HIS A 52 7.44 -16.59 -11.84
N GLN A 53 6.69 -15.59 -11.38
CA GLN A 53 5.27 -15.44 -11.69
C GLN A 53 5.01 -15.21 -13.18
N THR A 54 5.77 -14.30 -13.78
CA THR A 54 5.66 -13.95 -15.21
C THR A 54 5.97 -15.14 -16.10
N ARG A 55 7.07 -15.86 -15.85
CA ARG A 55 7.45 -17.04 -16.65
C ARG A 55 6.43 -18.15 -16.55
N ASN A 56 5.89 -18.42 -15.36
CA ASN A 56 4.85 -19.44 -15.18
C ASN A 56 3.61 -19.09 -16.02
N SER A 57 3.15 -17.84 -15.95
CA SER A 57 2.00 -17.34 -16.70
C SER A 57 2.22 -17.39 -18.22
N LEU A 58 3.37 -16.90 -18.71
CA LEU A 58 3.68 -16.88 -20.14
C LEU A 58 3.87 -18.29 -20.72
N ASN A 59 4.54 -19.19 -19.98
CA ASN A 59 4.71 -20.57 -20.43
C ASN A 59 3.37 -21.31 -20.51
N ALA A 60 2.48 -21.11 -19.54
CA ALA A 60 1.13 -21.67 -19.56
C ALA A 60 0.32 -21.14 -20.75
N ARG A 61 0.28 -19.80 -20.93
CA ARG A 61 -0.40 -19.16 -22.07
C ARG A 61 0.10 -19.68 -23.41
N ARG A 62 1.42 -19.70 -23.61
CA ARG A 62 2.04 -20.20 -24.84
C ARG A 62 1.67 -21.66 -25.09
N ALA A 63 1.82 -22.52 -24.08
CA ALA A 63 1.53 -23.96 -24.23
C ALA A 63 0.05 -24.20 -24.62
N THR A 64 -0.89 -23.53 -23.94
CA THR A 64 -2.32 -23.65 -24.26
C THR A 64 -2.65 -23.13 -25.65
N GLN A 65 -2.13 -21.96 -26.04
CA GLN A 65 -2.38 -21.39 -27.36
C GLN A 65 -1.83 -22.27 -28.48
N SER A 66 -0.61 -22.78 -28.33
CA SER A 66 -0.01 -23.70 -29.29
C SER A 66 -0.79 -25.01 -29.39
N TYR A 67 -1.23 -25.56 -28.26
CA TYR A 67 -2.05 -26.78 -28.23
C TYR A 67 -3.39 -26.57 -28.96
N ASN A 68 -4.09 -25.47 -28.67
CA ASN A 68 -5.36 -25.14 -29.32
C ASN A 68 -5.21 -24.97 -30.83
N ASN A 69 -4.17 -24.24 -31.25
CA ASN A 69 -3.88 -24.01 -32.67
C ASN A 69 -3.56 -25.33 -33.40
N ASN A 70 -2.77 -26.21 -32.78
CA ASN A 70 -2.45 -27.52 -33.36
C ASN A 70 -3.69 -28.41 -33.50
N ASN A 71 -4.70 -28.21 -32.66
CA ASN A 71 -5.99 -28.90 -32.75
C ASN A 71 -7.01 -28.20 -33.67
N GLY A 72 -6.61 -27.14 -34.38
CA GLY A 72 -7.48 -26.41 -35.32
C GLY A 72 -8.51 -25.48 -34.66
N LEU A 73 -8.35 -25.18 -33.37
CA LEU A 73 -9.16 -24.20 -32.65
C LEU A 73 -8.49 -22.81 -32.67
N HIS A 74 -9.24 -21.77 -32.33
CA HIS A 74 -8.67 -20.45 -32.10
C HIS A 74 -7.69 -20.48 -30.91
N HIS A 75 -6.76 -19.50 -30.78
CA HIS A 75 -5.78 -19.47 -29.69
C HIS A 75 -6.41 -19.47 -28.28
N SER A 76 -7.64 -18.96 -28.16
CA SER A 76 -8.45 -18.96 -26.93
C SER A 76 -9.20 -20.28 -26.67
N GLY A 77 -9.16 -21.24 -27.59
CA GLY A 77 -9.90 -22.51 -27.53
C GLY A 77 -11.31 -22.45 -28.13
N ARG A 78 -11.74 -21.29 -28.63
CA ARG A 78 -13.06 -21.13 -29.29
C ARG A 78 -13.11 -21.87 -30.62
N GLY A 79 -14.25 -22.52 -30.89
CA GLY A 79 -14.53 -23.25 -32.11
C GLY A 79 -15.37 -22.47 -33.10
N ALA A 80 -15.91 -23.19 -34.09
CA ALA A 80 -16.73 -22.58 -35.15
C ALA A 80 -18.07 -22.05 -34.63
N PHE A 81 -18.68 -22.71 -33.65
CA PHE A 81 -19.97 -22.30 -33.08
C PHE A 81 -19.86 -20.97 -32.33
N GLU A 82 -18.86 -20.82 -31.46
CA GLU A 82 -18.63 -19.58 -30.72
C GLU A 82 -18.31 -18.43 -31.66
N ARG A 83 -17.51 -18.69 -32.71
CA ARG A 83 -17.19 -17.70 -33.74
C ARG A 83 -18.45 -17.25 -34.52
N GLU A 84 -19.38 -18.16 -34.78
CA GLU A 84 -20.64 -17.83 -35.44
C GLU A 84 -21.58 -17.02 -34.53
N LEU A 85 -21.62 -17.33 -33.23
CA LEU A 85 -22.33 -16.51 -32.25
C LEU A 85 -21.76 -15.09 -32.16
N GLU A 86 -20.44 -14.96 -32.11
CA GLU A 86 -19.75 -13.65 -32.17
C GLU A 86 -20.07 -12.90 -33.46
N ARG A 87 -20.06 -13.58 -34.61
CA ARG A 87 -20.43 -12.99 -35.91
C ARG A 87 -21.86 -12.44 -35.89
N ARG A 88 -22.75 -13.09 -35.16
CA ARG A 88 -24.15 -12.64 -34.96
C ARG A 88 -24.29 -11.58 -33.87
N GLY A 89 -23.20 -11.18 -33.20
CA GLY A 89 -23.23 -10.22 -32.09
C GLY A 89 -23.82 -10.78 -30.79
N ILE A 90 -23.92 -12.11 -30.67
CA ILE A 90 -24.48 -12.77 -29.49
C ILE A 90 -23.35 -12.98 -28.47
N GLN A 91 -23.62 -12.65 -27.21
CA GLN A 91 -22.69 -12.91 -26.12
C GLN A 91 -22.51 -14.41 -25.90
N VAL A 92 -21.27 -14.89 -26.01
CA VAL A 92 -20.92 -16.31 -25.89
C VAL A 92 -20.82 -16.74 -24.43
N GLU A 93 -20.04 -16.01 -23.63
CA GLU A 93 -19.77 -16.37 -22.23
C GLU A 93 -20.98 -16.03 -21.36
N LYS A 94 -21.34 -16.93 -20.45
CA LYS A 94 -22.40 -16.66 -19.45
C LYS A 94 -22.06 -15.48 -18.55
N TYR A 95 -20.79 -15.34 -18.17
CA TYR A 95 -20.30 -14.28 -17.27
C TYR A 95 -19.11 -13.55 -17.92
N PRO A 96 -19.32 -12.35 -18.48
CA PRO A 96 -18.26 -11.58 -19.12
C PRO A 96 -17.46 -10.84 -18.03
N LEU A 97 -16.33 -11.42 -17.63
CA LEU A 97 -15.48 -10.85 -16.58
C LEU A 97 -14.85 -9.52 -17.03
N THR A 98 -14.53 -8.67 -16.05
CA THR A 98 -13.87 -7.37 -16.28
C THR A 98 -12.56 -7.54 -17.05
N THR A 99 -12.39 -6.78 -18.13
CA THR A 99 -11.18 -6.79 -18.95
C THR A 99 -10.05 -5.98 -18.32
N THR A 100 -8.83 -6.10 -18.86
CA THR A 100 -7.68 -5.30 -18.44
C THR A 100 -7.95 -3.80 -18.52
N THR A 101 -8.63 -3.33 -19.58
CA THR A 101 -9.06 -1.92 -19.72
C THR A 101 -9.99 -1.50 -18.58
N GLY A 102 -10.95 -2.37 -18.21
CA GLY A 102 -11.86 -2.10 -17.09
C GLY A 102 -11.12 -1.95 -15.76
N VAL A 103 -10.19 -2.87 -15.47
CA VAL A 103 -9.36 -2.82 -14.25
C VAL A 103 -8.49 -1.57 -14.22
N SER A 104 -7.77 -1.26 -15.30
CA SER A 104 -6.93 -0.06 -15.37
C SER A 104 -7.74 1.23 -15.23
N ARG A 105 -8.93 1.30 -15.84
CA ARG A 105 -9.79 2.48 -15.74
C ARG A 105 -10.31 2.69 -14.31
N VAL A 106 -10.67 1.61 -13.62
CA VAL A 106 -11.08 1.67 -12.21
C VAL A 106 -9.92 2.09 -11.31
N ALA A 107 -8.70 1.59 -11.54
CA ALA A 107 -7.54 2.05 -10.80
C ALA A 107 -7.26 3.55 -11.02
N GLU A 108 -7.28 3.99 -12.28
CA GLU A 108 -7.05 5.38 -12.67
C GLU A 108 -8.07 6.34 -12.01
N LEU A 109 -9.37 6.06 -12.13
CA LEU A 109 -10.40 6.93 -11.56
C LEU A 109 -10.29 7.05 -10.04
N VAL A 110 -9.89 5.95 -9.37
CA VAL A 110 -9.68 5.95 -7.91
C VAL A 110 -8.49 6.83 -7.55
N LEU A 111 -7.37 6.70 -8.26
CA LEU A 111 -6.18 7.52 -8.02
C LEU A 111 -6.46 9.01 -8.27
N LEU A 112 -7.13 9.36 -9.36
CA LEU A 112 -7.51 10.76 -9.64
C LEU A 112 -8.40 11.35 -8.55
N ARG A 113 -9.38 10.56 -8.06
CA ARG A 113 -10.22 10.98 -6.94
C ARG A 113 -9.41 11.15 -5.65
N ARG A 114 -8.44 10.27 -5.37
CA ARG A 114 -7.57 10.39 -4.19
C ARG A 114 -6.74 11.66 -4.25
N LEU A 115 -6.14 11.98 -5.40
CA LEU A 115 -5.39 13.22 -5.60
C LEU A 115 -6.25 14.47 -5.39
N GLU A 116 -7.49 14.46 -5.86
CA GLU A 116 -8.42 15.58 -5.62
C GLU A 116 -8.78 15.73 -4.14
N LEU A 117 -8.96 14.61 -3.44
CA LEU A 117 -9.21 14.63 -1.99
C LEU A 117 -7.98 15.11 -1.21
N GLU A 118 -6.77 14.73 -1.62
CA GLU A 118 -5.52 15.18 -1.01
C GLU A 118 -5.35 16.69 -1.16
N LYS A 119 -5.63 17.26 -2.34
CA LYS A 119 -5.59 18.72 -2.55
C LYS A 119 -6.59 19.47 -1.66
N ARG A 120 -7.81 18.94 -1.53
CA ARG A 120 -8.84 19.53 -0.65
C ARG A 120 -8.43 19.43 0.82
N ALA A 121 -7.87 18.29 1.22
CA ALA A 121 -7.39 18.07 2.56
C ALA A 121 -6.21 18.99 2.90
N GLU A 122 -5.26 19.16 1.97
CA GLU A 122 -4.13 20.07 2.12
C GLU A 122 -4.60 21.51 2.37
N GLY A 123 -5.53 22.00 1.53
CA GLY A 123 -6.09 23.35 1.71
C GLY A 123 -6.86 23.53 3.02
N ALA A 124 -7.63 22.52 3.44
CA ALA A 124 -8.37 22.57 4.71
C ALA A 124 -7.43 22.51 5.92
N LEU A 125 -6.43 21.63 5.90
CA LEU A 125 -5.45 21.48 6.98
C LEU A 125 -4.51 22.68 7.07
N ALA A 126 -4.17 23.32 5.95
CA ALA A 126 -3.41 24.57 5.96
C ALA A 126 -4.18 25.67 6.72
N LYS A 127 -5.45 25.90 6.37
CA LYS A 127 -6.31 26.86 7.07
C LYS A 127 -6.44 26.55 8.56
N GLN A 128 -6.73 25.30 8.90
CA GLN A 128 -6.86 24.88 10.30
C GLN A 128 -5.56 25.09 11.08
N ARG A 129 -4.41 24.79 10.47
CA ARG A 129 -3.09 24.99 11.09
C ARG A 129 -2.77 26.46 11.29
N ASP A 130 -3.08 27.32 10.32
CA ASP A 130 -2.86 28.77 10.44
C ASP A 130 -3.77 29.36 11.52
N GLU A 131 -5.04 28.92 11.60
CA GLU A 131 -5.95 29.30 12.68
C GLU A 131 -5.44 28.86 14.06
N LEU A 132 -4.92 27.65 14.18
CA LEU A 132 -4.35 27.14 15.44
C LEU A 132 -3.08 27.89 15.82
N ARG A 133 -2.22 28.21 14.84
CA ARG A 133 -0.99 28.99 15.07
C ARG A 133 -1.31 30.41 15.55
N ALA A 134 -2.31 31.04 14.94
CA ALA A 134 -2.77 32.37 15.37
C ALA A 134 -3.37 32.36 16.78
N LYS A 135 -4.07 31.28 17.16
CA LYS A 135 -4.64 31.11 18.52
C LYS A 135 -3.59 30.81 19.58
N HIS A 136 -2.53 30.07 19.23
CA HIS A 136 -1.52 29.58 20.16
C HIS A 136 -0.10 29.90 19.65
N PRO A 137 0.38 31.14 19.84
CA PRO A 137 1.72 31.54 19.40
C PRO A 137 2.85 30.92 20.24
N THR A 138 2.53 30.47 21.45
CA THR A 138 3.44 29.78 22.39
C THR A 138 3.04 28.31 22.56
N PRO A 139 4.00 27.44 22.92
CA PRO A 139 3.70 26.03 23.22
C PRO A 139 2.67 25.90 24.35
N THR A 140 1.91 24.81 24.34
CA THR A 140 0.94 24.51 25.40
C THR A 140 1.57 23.62 26.47
N ALA A 141 0.75 22.93 27.28
CA ALA A 141 1.20 22.08 28.39
C ALA A 141 2.14 20.93 27.98
N TRP A 142 2.27 20.61 26.69
CA TRP A 142 3.21 19.58 26.23
C TRP A 142 4.68 20.00 26.34
N TYR A 143 4.97 21.30 26.42
CA TYR A 143 6.32 21.84 26.58
C TYR A 143 6.66 21.98 28.07
N ASP A 144 6.75 20.84 28.75
CA ASP A 144 7.02 20.70 30.17
C ASP A 144 7.93 19.48 30.41
N GLU A 145 8.94 19.63 31.28
CA GLU A 145 9.95 18.60 31.55
C GLU A 145 9.76 17.87 32.88
N SER A 146 8.61 18.06 33.54
CA SER A 146 8.26 17.42 34.82
C SER A 146 8.36 15.88 34.80
N HIS A 147 8.04 15.26 33.66
CA HIS A 147 8.05 13.80 33.47
C HIS A 147 9.27 13.27 32.69
N GLY A 148 10.19 14.15 32.30
CA GLY A 148 11.39 13.80 31.54
C GLY A 148 11.84 14.91 30.59
N PRO A 149 13.08 14.85 30.09
CA PRO A 149 13.63 15.88 29.22
C PRO A 149 12.94 15.90 27.85
N LEU A 150 12.80 17.08 27.25
CA LEU A 150 12.29 17.22 25.89
C LEU A 150 13.34 16.74 24.87
N ASN A 151 12.87 16.32 23.69
CA ASN A 151 13.75 15.87 22.60
C ASN A 151 14.18 17.06 21.71
N PRO A 152 15.47 17.45 21.68
CA PRO A 152 15.92 18.59 20.89
C PRO A 152 15.69 18.44 19.38
N LEU A 153 15.74 17.21 18.85
CA LEU A 153 15.47 16.95 17.44
C LEU A 153 14.01 17.24 17.07
N PHE A 154 13.08 16.93 17.98
CA PHE A 154 11.67 17.22 17.79
C PHE A 154 11.41 18.72 17.89
N LEU A 155 12.02 19.41 18.84
CA LEU A 155 11.88 20.86 19.01
C LEU A 155 12.34 21.63 17.77
N ARG A 156 13.42 21.19 17.10
CA ARG A 156 13.87 21.76 15.82
C ARG A 156 12.82 21.65 14.71
N VAL A 157 12.10 20.53 14.65
CA VAL A 157 11.01 20.32 13.68
C VAL A 157 9.79 21.17 14.04
N MET A 158 9.53 21.37 15.34
CA MET A 158 8.40 22.15 15.83
C MET A 158 8.64 23.67 15.82
N GLN A 159 9.89 24.14 15.77
CA GLN A 159 10.24 25.56 15.79
C GLN A 159 9.45 26.42 14.80
N PRO A 160 9.21 26.01 13.53
CA PRO A 160 8.44 26.82 12.58
C PRO A 160 6.98 27.03 12.95
N HIS A 161 6.44 26.29 13.93
CA HIS A 161 5.05 26.40 14.36
C HIS A 161 4.84 27.50 15.41
N TYR A 162 5.89 27.95 16.09
CA TYR A 162 5.81 28.94 17.17
C TYR A 162 6.62 30.19 16.80
N GLU A 163 6.33 31.30 17.47
CA GLU A 163 7.08 32.56 17.28
C GLU A 163 8.29 32.65 18.20
N VAL A 164 8.18 32.05 19.39
CA VAL A 164 9.26 31.99 20.39
C VAL A 164 10.28 30.92 20.03
N ASP A 165 11.54 31.13 20.42
CA ASP A 165 12.57 30.10 20.31
C ASP A 165 12.31 29.01 21.36
N ILE A 166 11.93 27.83 20.88
CA ILE A 166 11.68 26.63 21.69
C ILE A 166 12.85 25.65 21.62
N THR A 167 13.89 25.95 20.86
CA THR A 167 15.02 25.03 20.68
C THR A 167 16.10 25.22 21.75
N ASN A 168 16.16 26.41 22.33
CA ASN A 168 17.13 26.73 23.38
C ASN A 168 16.59 26.32 24.75
N LEU A 169 16.96 25.11 25.19
CA LEU A 169 16.61 24.60 26.52
C LEU A 169 17.72 24.93 27.53
N PRO A 170 17.36 25.38 28.76
CA PRO A 170 18.32 25.50 29.84
C PRO A 170 18.80 24.13 30.34
N ASP A 171 19.95 24.10 31.02
CA ASP A 171 20.47 22.87 31.64
C ASP A 171 19.60 22.36 32.81
N THR A 172 18.79 23.25 33.41
CA THR A 172 17.84 22.91 34.47
C THR A 172 16.48 22.53 33.88
N PRO A 173 15.80 21.51 34.42
CA PRO A 173 14.53 21.04 33.86
C PRO A 173 13.47 22.14 33.89
N LEU A 174 12.89 22.42 32.71
CA LEU A 174 11.84 23.42 32.57
C LEU A 174 10.52 22.84 33.10
N VAL A 175 10.15 23.21 34.33
CA VAL A 175 8.83 22.87 34.89
C VAL A 175 7.92 24.10 34.79
N ARG A 176 6.77 23.97 34.12
CA ARG A 176 5.79 25.05 34.14
C ARG A 176 5.26 25.26 35.56
N ALA A 177 5.30 26.49 36.05
CA ALA A 177 4.56 26.87 37.25
C ALA A 177 3.06 26.64 36.97
N VAL A 178 2.38 25.93 37.86
CA VAL A 178 0.93 25.72 37.81
C VAL A 178 0.28 27.10 37.71
N GLU A 179 -0.47 27.37 36.63
CA GLU A 179 -1.32 28.57 36.57
C GLU A 179 -2.24 28.55 37.80
N GLU A 180 -2.03 29.49 38.73
CA GLU A 180 -2.98 29.78 39.80
C GLU A 180 -4.26 30.28 39.13
N LEU A 181 -5.26 29.40 39.04
CA LEU A 181 -6.64 29.79 38.75
C LEU A 181 -7.06 30.81 39.83
N PRO A 182 -7.65 31.96 39.46
CA PRO A 182 -8.11 32.92 40.46
C PRO A 182 -9.11 32.23 41.39
N GLU A 183 -8.79 32.19 42.69
CA GLU A 183 -9.72 31.77 43.72
C GLU A 183 -10.98 32.63 43.59
N LYS A 184 -12.11 32.00 43.25
CA LYS A 184 -13.41 32.66 43.38
C LYS A 184 -13.63 32.87 44.86
N GLU A 185 -13.41 34.10 45.32
CA GLU A 185 -13.85 34.59 46.62
C GLU A 185 -15.33 34.24 46.83
N GLY A 186 -15.63 33.79 48.04
CA GLY A 186 -16.82 33.03 48.39
C GLY A 186 -18.16 33.67 48.04
N GLU A 187 -19.05 32.85 47.51
CA GLU A 187 -20.48 33.05 47.67
C GLU A 187 -20.87 32.53 49.06
N GLU A 188 -21.11 33.45 49.98
CA GLU A 188 -21.86 33.22 51.22
C GLU A 188 -23.25 32.67 50.86
N ILE A 189 -23.48 31.40 51.18
CA ILE A 189 -24.83 30.83 51.20
C ILE A 189 -25.50 31.32 52.49
N ALA A 190 -26.31 32.37 52.36
CA ALA A 190 -27.27 32.75 53.38
C ALA A 190 -28.36 31.66 53.47
N THR A 191 -28.58 31.19 54.69
CA THR A 191 -29.59 30.23 55.16
C THR A 191 -31.01 30.52 54.71
#